data_AF-A0A835G632-F1
#
_entry.id   AF-A0A835G632-F1
#
_cell.length_a   1.000
_cell.length_b   1.000
_cell.length_c   1.000
_cell.angle_alpha   90.00
_cell.angle_beta   90.00
_cell.angle_gamma   90.00
#
_symmetry.space_group_name_H-M   'P 1'
#
loop_
_entity.id
_entity.type
_entity.pdbx_description
1 polymer ?
#
loop_
_entity_poly.entity_id
_entity_poly.type
_entity_poly.pdbx_seq_one_letter_code
_entity_poly.pdbx_strand_id
1 'polypeptide(L)'
;FAVGGEGSVYEGRGWENVGAHAVSYNVKSIGICMIGDFVENLPPQDQMESLKKLIATGVELGYISPNYKLIGHRQVSATECPGQALFNEISTWEHFTPAL
;
A
#
# COMPACT_ATOMS: atom_id res chain seq x y z
N PHE A 1 4.59 1.09 -6.62
CA PHE A 1 5.42 2.16 -6.05
C PHE A 1 6.15 1.65 -4.82
N ALA A 2 7.21 2.35 -4.41
CA ALA A 2 7.80 2.19 -3.09
C ALA A 2 7.92 3.56 -2.41
N VAL A 3 7.75 3.62 -1.09
CA VAL A 3 7.91 4.87 -0.32
C VAL A 3 9.10 4.69 0.61
N GLY A 4 10.08 5.59 0.55
CA GLY A 4 11.26 5.60 1.44
C GLY A 4 10.96 6.21 2.81
N GLY A 5 11.77 5.87 3.82
CA GLY A 5 11.60 6.38 5.18
C GLY A 5 11.68 7.91 5.29
N GLU A 6 12.34 8.54 4.32
CA GLU A 6 12.44 9.99 4.14
C GLU A 6 11.22 10.63 3.46
N GLY A 7 10.21 9.83 3.10
CA GLY A 7 8.99 10.31 2.43
C GLY A 7 9.06 10.38 0.91
N SER A 8 10.21 10.09 0.28
CA SER A 8 10.26 10.05 -1.19
C SER A 8 9.46 8.87 -1.74
N VAL A 9 8.70 9.12 -2.80
CA VAL A 9 7.99 8.08 -3.54
C VAL A 9 8.80 7.70 -4.77
N TYR A 10 9.16 6.42 -4.85
CA TYR A 10 9.88 5.82 -5.95
C TYR A 10 8.90 5.08 -6.87
N GLU A 11 8.92 5.44 -8.15
CA GLU A 11 8.15 4.72 -9.15
C GLU A 11 8.79 3.35 -9.41
N GLY A 12 7.95 2.31 -9.31
CA GLY A 12 8.33 0.94 -9.69
C GLY A 12 7.79 0.63 -11.08
N ARG A 13 6.80 -0.25 -11.16
CA ARG A 13 6.06 -0.49 -12.41
C ARG A 13 5.06 0.61 -12.78
N GLY A 14 4.89 1.61 -11.91
CA GLY A 14 3.99 2.73 -12.17
C GLY A 14 2.50 2.37 -12.10
N TRP A 15 1.67 3.25 -12.67
CA TRP A 15 0.22 3.16 -12.63
C TRP A 15 -0.38 2.19 -13.65
N GLU A 16 0.24 2.07 -14.82
CA GLU A 16 -0.39 1.43 -15.99
C GLU A 16 0.09 0.00 -16.25
N ASN A 17 1.14 -0.46 -15.56
CA ASN A 17 1.74 -1.78 -15.82
C ASN A 17 1.35 -2.80 -14.76
N VAL A 18 1.18 -4.05 -15.20
CA VAL A 18 0.88 -5.20 -14.33
C VAL A 18 2.00 -5.45 -13.33
N GLY A 19 1.62 -5.57 -12.06
CA GLY A 19 2.48 -5.85 -10.92
C GLY A 19 2.99 -7.29 -10.84
N ALA A 20 3.87 -7.55 -9.86
CA ALA A 20 4.31 -8.90 -9.47
C ALA A 20 4.48 -9.00 -7.95
N HIS A 21 3.55 -8.39 -7.20
CA HIS A 21 3.59 -8.25 -5.74
C HIS A 21 2.56 -9.11 -5.01
N ALA A 22 1.44 -9.47 -5.63
CA ALA A 22 0.39 -10.33 -5.04
C ALA A 22 -0.34 -11.10 -6.15
N VAL A 23 -0.11 -12.42 -6.26
CA VAL A 23 -0.41 -13.24 -7.45
C VAL A 23 -1.80 -12.99 -8.05
N SER A 24 -2.88 -13.07 -7.26
CA SER A 24 -4.26 -12.91 -7.74
C SER A 24 -4.75 -11.45 -7.82
N TYR A 25 -3.89 -10.50 -7.45
CA TYR A 25 -4.20 -9.07 -7.37
C TYR A 25 -3.33 -8.21 -8.31
N ASN A 26 -2.23 -8.75 -8.83
CA ASN A 26 -1.30 -8.07 -9.73
C ASN A 26 -1.94 -7.34 -10.93
N VAL A 27 -3.06 -7.86 -11.44
CA VAL A 27 -3.77 -7.32 -12.62
C VAL A 27 -4.90 -6.35 -12.28
N LYS A 28 -5.20 -6.15 -10.99
CA LYS A 28 -6.39 -5.39 -10.53
C LYS A 28 -6.11 -4.50 -9.32
N SER A 29 -4.85 -4.28 -8.97
CA SER A 29 -4.48 -3.41 -7.86
C SER A 29 -3.16 -2.69 -8.12
N ILE A 30 -2.94 -1.61 -7.38
CA ILE A 30 -1.66 -0.92 -7.31
C ILE A 30 -0.93 -1.38 -6.04
N GLY A 31 0.21 -2.04 -6.20
CA GLY A 31 1.10 -2.39 -5.09
C GLY A 31 1.96 -1.22 -4.65
N ILE A 32 1.88 -0.86 -3.36
CA ILE A 32 2.74 0.16 -2.74
C ILE A 32 3.55 -0.50 -1.62
N CYS A 33 4.87 -0.52 -1.77
CA CYS A 33 5.80 -1.05 -0.78
C CYS A 33 6.27 0.08 0.15
N MET A 34 6.14 -0.10 1.45
CA MET A 34 6.80 0.78 2.42
C MET A 34 8.21 0.20 2.65
N ILE A 35 9.26 0.93 2.28
CA ILE A 35 10.64 0.47 2.44
C ILE A 35 10.98 0.45 3.93
N GLY A 36 11.18 -0.75 4.49
CA GLY A 36 11.51 -0.97 5.90
C GLY A 36 10.95 -2.30 6.43
N ASP A 37 11.12 -2.52 7.74
CA ASP A 37 10.49 -3.61 8.50
C ASP A 37 9.56 -3.00 9.55
N PHE A 38 8.27 -3.34 9.44
CA PHE A 38 7.20 -2.78 10.26
C PHE A 38 6.42 -3.86 11.00
N VAL A 39 7.10 -4.96 11.35
CA VAL A 39 6.55 -5.97 12.25
C VAL A 39 6.24 -5.35 13.61
N GLU A 40 7.24 -4.70 14.23
CA GLU A 40 7.12 -4.17 15.60
C GLU A 40 6.89 -2.65 15.64
N ASN A 41 7.42 -1.91 14.68
CA ASN A 41 7.44 -0.45 14.68
C ASN A 41 6.66 0.13 13.49
N LEU A 42 6.09 1.32 13.68
CA LEU A 42 5.43 2.04 12.59
C LEU A 42 6.47 2.68 11.65
N PRO A 43 6.13 2.87 10.36
CA PRO A 43 6.90 3.71 9.47
C PRO A 43 7.00 5.16 10.00
N PRO A 44 8.10 5.89 9.70
CA PRO A 44 8.18 7.32 9.96
C PRO A 44 6.97 8.09 9.42
N GLN A 45 6.61 9.18 10.09
CA GLN A 45 5.44 9.97 9.74
C GLN A 45 5.48 10.46 8.28
N ASP A 46 6.62 10.95 7.80
CA ASP A 46 6.78 11.44 6.42
C ASP A 46 6.50 10.34 5.38
N GLN A 47 6.91 9.10 5.68
CA GLN A 47 6.64 7.93 4.85
C GLN A 47 5.13 7.62 4.82
N MET A 48 4.45 7.70 5.97
CA MET A 48 3.00 7.50 6.07
C MET A 48 2.19 8.59 5.37
N GLU A 49 2.57 9.85 5.51
CA GLU A 49 1.94 10.96 4.80
C GLU A 49 2.10 10.82 3.29
N SER A 50 3.28 10.39 2.84
CA SER A 50 3.57 10.19 1.42
C SER A 50 2.78 9.01 0.85
N LEU A 51 2.57 7.93 1.61
CA LEU A 51 1.65 6.86 1.24
C LEU A 51 0.22 7.38 1.04
N LYS A 52 -0.31 8.17 1.98
CA LYS A 52 -1.66 8.73 1.89
C LYS A 52 -1.79 9.68 0.69
N LYS A 53 -0.83 10.58 0.50
CA LYS A 53 -0.77 11.49 -0.66
C LYS A 53 -0.73 10.72 -1.96
N LEU A 54 0.10 9.68 -2.05
CA LEU A 54 0.20 8.85 -3.26
C LEU A 54 -1.12 8.16 -3.61
N ILE A 55 -1.83 7.60 -2.62
CA ILE A 55 -3.15 7.00 -2.83
C ILE A 55 -4.14 8.06 -3.32
N ALA A 56 -4.19 9.22 -2.65
CA ALA A 56 -5.08 10.32 -3.02
C ALA A 56 -4.81 10.82 -4.46
N THR A 57 -3.55 11.00 -4.84
CA THR A 57 -3.15 11.34 -6.21
C THR A 57 -3.57 10.26 -7.21
N GLY A 58 -3.43 8.98 -6.86
CA GLY A 58 -3.91 7.89 -7.71
C GLY A 58 -5.41 7.95 -7.95
N VAL A 59 -6.20 8.35 -6.94
CA VAL A 59 -7.65 8.56 -7.07
C VAL A 59 -7.96 9.78 -7.94
N GLU A 60 -7.30 10.92 -7.68
CA GLU A 60 -7.49 12.16 -8.43
C GLU A 60 -7.18 11.98 -9.92
N LEU A 61 -6.10 11.25 -10.24
CA LEU A 61 -5.69 10.96 -11.62
C LEU A 61 -6.52 9.83 -12.28
N GLY A 62 -7.42 9.18 -11.54
CA GLY A 62 -8.29 8.12 -12.06
C GLY A 62 -7.65 6.73 -12.20
N TYR A 63 -6.42 6.54 -11.70
CA TYR A 63 -5.75 5.23 -11.68
C TYR A 63 -6.25 4.33 -10.55
N ILE A 64 -6.75 4.91 -9.46
CA ILE A 64 -7.38 4.22 -8.34
C ILE A 64 -8.86 4.62 -8.30
N SER A 65 -9.76 3.63 -8.19
CA SER A 65 -11.19 3.90 -8.03
C SER A 65 -11.45 4.72 -6.76
N PRO A 66 -12.34 5.73 -6.78
CA PRO A 66 -12.76 6.42 -5.55
C PRO A 66 -13.37 5.49 -4.49
N ASN A 67 -13.86 4.31 -4.89
CA ASN A 67 -14.38 3.27 -4.00
C ASN A 67 -13.41 2.08 -3.88
N TYR A 68 -12.11 2.34 -3.91
CA TYR A 68 -11.09 1.28 -3.80
C TYR A 68 -11.20 0.52 -2.48
N LYS A 69 -10.60 -0.67 -2.47
CA LYS A 69 -10.36 -1.46 -1.26
C LYS A 69 -8.90 -1.34 -0.88
N LEU A 70 -8.62 -0.93 0.36
CA LEU A 70 -7.30 -0.98 0.96
C LEU A 70 -7.14 -2.30 1.72
N ILE A 71 -6.05 -3.02 1.44
CA ILE A 71 -5.73 -4.29 2.08
C ILE A 71 -4.22 -4.44 2.29
N GLY A 72 -3.84 -5.19 3.31
CA GLY A 72 -2.47 -5.67 3.49
C GLY A 72 -2.19 -6.93 2.65
N HIS A 73 -0.94 -7.13 2.25
CA HIS A 73 -0.52 -8.27 1.43
C HIS A 73 -0.89 -9.63 2.09
N ARG A 74 -0.78 -9.73 3.41
CA ARG A 74 -1.18 -10.89 4.22
C ARG A 74 -2.64 -11.34 4.02
N GLN A 75 -3.53 -10.46 3.57
CA GLN A 75 -4.94 -10.81 3.35
C GLN A 75 -5.14 -11.62 2.06
N VAL A 76 -4.14 -11.68 1.17
CA VAL A 76 -4.24 -12.32 -0.16
C VAL A 76 -3.12 -13.31 -0.44
N SER A 77 -2.19 -13.46 0.49
CA SER A 77 -1.03 -14.34 0.37
C SER A 77 -0.54 -14.76 1.75
N ALA A 78 0.04 -15.95 1.85
CA ALA A 78 0.61 -16.46 3.09
C ALA A 78 1.95 -15.76 3.38
N THR A 79 1.88 -14.56 3.96
CA THR A 79 3.02 -13.71 4.28
C THR A 79 2.72 -12.85 5.51
N GLU A 80 3.76 -12.40 6.20
CA GLU A 80 3.64 -11.42 7.27
C GLU A 80 3.48 -9.98 6.75
N CYS A 81 3.83 -9.70 5.49
CA CYS A 81 3.71 -8.37 4.89
C CYS A 81 2.28 -7.80 5.06
N PRO A 82 2.11 -6.53 5.50
CA PRO A 82 3.10 -5.46 5.59
C PRO A 82 3.85 -5.32 6.93
N GLY A 83 3.81 -6.35 7.79
CA GLY A 83 4.25 -6.26 9.18
C GLY A 83 3.10 -5.91 10.13
N GLN A 84 3.14 -6.41 11.36
CA GLN A 84 2.00 -6.33 12.29
C GLN A 84 1.66 -4.90 12.69
N ALA A 85 2.65 -4.08 13.05
CA ALA A 85 2.43 -2.68 13.42
C ALA A 85 1.81 -1.89 12.27
N LEU A 86 2.36 -1.99 11.06
CA LEU A 86 1.80 -1.31 9.88
C LEU A 86 0.41 -1.85 9.50
N PHE A 87 0.18 -3.16 9.60
CA PHE A 87 -1.13 -3.75 9.33
C PHE A 87 -2.21 -3.21 10.30
N ASN A 88 -1.88 -3.14 11.59
CA ASN A 88 -2.77 -2.56 12.60
C ASN A 88 -3.09 -1.10 12.26
N GLU A 89 -2.11 -0.31 11.87
CA GLU A 89 -2.30 1.09 11.51
C GLU A 89 -3.23 1.25 10.31
N ILE A 90 -2.93 0.60 9.18
CA ILE A 90 -3.79 0.71 7.98
C ILE A 90 -5.19 0.12 8.20
N SER A 91 -5.38 -0.75 9.19
CA SER A 91 -6.69 -1.30 9.53
C SER A 91 -7.68 -0.24 10.04
N THR A 92 -7.16 0.89 10.50
CA THR A 92 -7.96 2.04 10.99
C THR A 92 -8.31 3.04 9.91
N TRP A 93 -7.75 2.90 8.70
CA TRP A 93 -7.93 3.88 7.63
C TRP A 93 -9.25 3.68 6.90
N GLU A 94 -9.75 4.75 6.29
CA GLU A 94 -10.83 4.65 5.31
C GLU A 94 -10.45 3.68 4.18
N HIS A 95 -11.45 3.04 3.58
CA HIS A 95 -11.31 2.01 2.55
C HIS A 95 -10.64 0.70 3.00
N PHE A 96 -10.14 0.58 4.24
CA PHE A 96 -9.66 -0.71 4.73
C PHE A 96 -10.78 -1.75 4.69
N THR A 97 -10.47 -2.90 4.09
CA THR A 97 -11.42 -4.00 3.94
C THR A 97 -10.97 -5.18 4.80
N PRO A 98 -11.61 -5.47 5.95
CA PRO A 98 -11.16 -6.50 6.89
C PRO A 98 -11.22 -7.92 6.32
N ALA A 99 -12.22 -8.21 5.50
CA ALA A 99 -12.45 -9.49 4.87
C ALA A 99 -12.66 -9.30 3.35
N LEU A 100 -11.97 -10.10 2.56
CA LEU A 100 -11.95 -10.01 1.09
C LEU A 100 -13.00 -10.87 0.41
#